data_AF-A0A1I0E256-F1
#
_entry.id   AF-A0A1I0E256-F1
#
_cell.length_a   1.000
_cell.length_b   1.000
_cell.length_c   1.000
_cell.angle_alpha   90.00
_cell.angle_beta   90.00
_cell.angle_gamma   90.00
#
_symmetry.space_group_name_H-M   'P 1'
#
loop_
_entity.id
_entity.type
_entity.pdbx_description
1 polymer ?
#
loop_
_entity_poly.entity_id
_entity_poly.type
_entity_poly.pdbx_seq_one_letter_code
_entity_poly.pdbx_strand_id
1 'polypeptide(L)'
;MKRNVFYLILCCVGIVAFLFIHHLRSESSSITVKDVEESQQEERFKAEVNEILLPLENSEFRLEPVTHVVIHYMSNAVEKPHDPYKLEDIYSIFLASGLSSHYVIDRKGNIYQLVAEERIAYHAGAGRLTTVPNYEDKLNDYSIGIELLAIGTKDEMKPLIDEQTYEVIPSQSIGFTEDQYQSLKELLDDIQVRHPDVHLNRDHIVGHDEYAPKRKNDPGSLFDWDKLGF
;
A
#
# COMPACT_ATOMS: atom_id res chain seq x y z
N MET A 1 -5.57 -56.81 -41.59
CA MET A 1 -4.74 -57.50 -42.62
C MET A 1 -3.29 -57.47 -42.13
N LYS A 2 -2.76 -58.60 -41.63
CA LYS A 2 -1.74 -59.45 -42.30
C LYS A 2 -0.52 -58.61 -42.74
N ARG A 3 0.72 -58.82 -42.29
CA ARG A 3 1.43 -60.10 -42.08
C ARG A 3 2.79 -59.85 -41.40
N ASN A 4 3.18 -60.81 -40.56
CA ASN A 4 4.55 -61.06 -40.10
C ASN A 4 5.44 -61.66 -41.21
N VAL A 5 6.70 -61.91 -40.81
CA VAL A 5 7.74 -62.87 -41.27
C VAL A 5 8.72 -62.35 -42.35
N PHE A 6 10.07 -62.50 -42.31
CA PHE A 6 10.98 -63.55 -41.81
C PHE A 6 12.44 -63.04 -41.51
N TYR A 7 13.03 -63.56 -40.42
CA TYR A 7 14.41 -64.07 -40.13
C TYR A 7 15.70 -63.51 -40.77
N LEU A 8 16.76 -63.37 -39.93
CA LEU A 8 18.01 -64.20 -39.83
C LEU A 8 19.09 -63.41 -39.01
N ILE A 9 19.41 -63.69 -37.73
CA ILE A 9 20.29 -64.70 -37.09
C ILE A 9 21.83 -64.56 -37.35
N LEU A 10 22.56 -64.33 -36.23
CA LEU A 10 23.99 -64.55 -35.89
C LEU A 10 25.08 -63.67 -36.58
N CYS A 11 26.18 -63.23 -35.96
CA CYS A 11 26.96 -63.75 -34.81
C CYS A 11 27.97 -62.67 -34.31
N CYS A 12 28.22 -62.63 -32.97
CA CYS A 12 29.50 -62.49 -32.23
C CYS A 12 30.56 -61.41 -32.64
N VAL A 13 31.33 -60.73 -31.78
CA VAL A 13 31.63 -60.72 -30.32
C VAL A 13 32.45 -59.44 -30.07
N GLY A 14 32.22 -58.76 -28.94
CA GLY A 14 33.22 -58.08 -28.11
C GLY A 14 34.10 -56.96 -28.69
N ILE A 15 33.94 -55.74 -28.17
CA ILE A 15 34.92 -55.15 -27.24
C ILE A 15 34.21 -54.06 -26.42
N VAL A 16 34.45 -54.16 -25.12
CA VAL A 16 33.96 -53.35 -24.02
C VAL A 16 34.68 -52.00 -23.99
N ALA A 17 33.95 -50.98 -23.55
CA ALA A 17 34.44 -49.73 -22.97
C ALA A 17 35.49 -48.96 -23.78
N PHE A 18 35.04 -47.97 -24.53
CA PHE A 18 35.57 -46.61 -24.60
C PHE A 18 34.62 -45.86 -25.54
N LEU A 19 34.32 -44.58 -25.27
CA LEU A 19 33.40 -43.72 -26.05
C LEU A 19 31.93 -43.67 -25.60
N PHE A 20 31.66 -43.88 -24.30
CA PHE A 20 30.51 -43.26 -23.62
C PHE A 20 30.89 -41.89 -23.05
N ILE A 21 31.67 -41.11 -23.80
CA ILE A 21 32.03 -39.71 -23.50
C ILE A 21 32.22 -39.00 -24.84
N HIS A 22 31.14 -38.76 -25.59
CA HIS A 22 31.14 -37.69 -26.60
C HIS A 22 29.77 -37.22 -27.13
N HIS A 23 28.67 -37.47 -26.41
CA HIS A 23 27.35 -36.98 -26.84
C HIS A 23 26.45 -36.38 -25.75
N LEU A 24 27.04 -35.89 -24.66
CA LEU A 24 26.34 -35.01 -23.72
C LEU A 24 27.23 -33.79 -23.41
N ARG A 25 27.19 -32.83 -24.32
CA ARG A 25 27.75 -31.46 -24.24
C ARG A 25 26.84 -30.64 -25.15
N SER A 26 26.20 -29.54 -24.80
CA SER A 26 26.05 -28.81 -23.55
C SER A 26 24.99 -27.76 -23.88
N GLU A 27 23.77 -27.91 -23.37
CA GLU A 27 22.84 -26.78 -23.20
C GLU A 27 22.68 -26.57 -21.70
N SER A 28 23.78 -26.13 -21.09
CA SER A 28 23.73 -25.42 -19.82
C SER A 28 23.62 -23.95 -20.21
N SER A 29 22.39 -23.44 -20.29
CA SER A 29 22.14 -22.00 -20.20
C SER A 29 22.59 -21.60 -18.80
N SER A 30 23.76 -20.96 -18.72
CA SER A 30 24.23 -20.33 -17.49
C SER A 30 23.24 -19.23 -17.13
N ILE A 31 22.41 -19.48 -16.12
CA ILE A 31 21.67 -18.43 -15.42
C ILE A 31 22.74 -17.44 -14.94
N THR A 32 22.78 -16.26 -15.54
CA THR A 32 23.74 -15.23 -15.15
C THR A 32 23.28 -14.59 -13.85
N VAL A 33 24.20 -13.96 -13.12
CA VAL A 33 23.85 -13.21 -11.89
C VAL A 33 22.78 -12.16 -12.19
N LYS A 34 22.75 -11.60 -13.41
CA LYS A 34 21.68 -10.72 -13.90
C LYS A 34 20.32 -11.41 -14.01
N ASP A 35 20.27 -12.66 -14.47
CA ASP A 35 19.02 -13.40 -14.58
C ASP A 35 18.46 -13.78 -13.19
N VAL A 36 19.33 -13.93 -12.19
CA VAL A 36 18.92 -14.10 -10.78
C VAL A 36 18.47 -12.77 -10.17
N GLU A 37 19.18 -11.68 -10.43
CA GLU A 37 18.84 -10.32 -9.96
C GLU A 37 17.53 -9.81 -10.58
N GLU A 38 17.28 -10.01 -11.88
CA GLU A 38 16.00 -9.67 -12.53
C GLU A 38 14.84 -10.53 -12.01
N SER A 39 15.07 -11.82 -11.71
CA SER A 39 14.03 -12.70 -11.16
C SER A 39 13.67 -12.40 -9.69
N GLN A 40 14.55 -11.71 -8.96
CA GLN A 40 14.31 -11.26 -7.58
C GLN A 40 13.63 -9.89 -7.52
N GLN A 41 13.58 -9.17 -8.64
CA GLN A 41 12.94 -7.86 -8.77
C GLN A 41 11.44 -7.95 -9.11
N GLU A 42 10.94 -9.15 -9.42
CA GLU A 42 9.54 -9.45 -9.74
C GLU A 42 8.74 -10.07 -8.56
N GLU A 43 9.16 -9.90 -7.29
CA GLU A 43 8.17 -9.92 -6.20
C GLU A 43 7.41 -8.59 -6.19
N ARG A 44 6.69 -8.39 -7.29
CA ARG A 44 5.72 -7.35 -7.54
C ARG A 44 4.70 -7.36 -6.40
N PHE A 45 4.44 -6.18 -5.80
CA PHE A 45 3.44 -5.91 -4.78
C PHE A 45 2.30 -6.96 -4.75
N LYS A 46 2.29 -7.79 -3.70
CA LYS A 46 1.36 -8.92 -3.53
C LYS A 46 0.12 -8.55 -2.71
N ALA A 47 0.04 -7.34 -2.16
CA ALA A 47 -1.12 -6.94 -1.39
C ALA A 47 -2.33 -6.77 -2.32
N GLU A 48 -3.39 -7.51 -2.00
CA GLU A 48 -4.67 -7.40 -2.68
C GLU A 48 -5.32 -6.06 -2.32
N VAL A 49 -5.46 -5.18 -3.31
CA VAL A 49 -6.17 -3.90 -3.16
C VAL A 49 -7.63 -4.13 -3.51
N ASN A 50 -8.51 -3.87 -2.55
CA ASN A 50 -9.95 -4.03 -2.70
C ASN A 50 -10.57 -2.71 -3.18
N GLU A 51 -11.14 -2.70 -4.39
CA GLU A 51 -11.80 -1.49 -4.90
C GLU A 51 -13.22 -1.34 -4.32
N ILE A 52 -13.43 -0.24 -3.61
CA ILE A 52 -14.74 0.21 -3.09
C ILE A 52 -14.89 1.70 -3.38
N LEU A 53 -14.89 2.04 -4.66
CA LEU A 53 -14.81 3.42 -5.12
C LEU A 53 -15.99 4.27 -4.62
N LEU A 54 -15.66 5.45 -4.11
CA LEU A 54 -16.63 6.51 -3.81
C LEU A 54 -17.25 7.04 -5.11
N PRO A 55 -18.44 7.68 -5.03
CA PRO A 55 -19.02 8.41 -6.14
C PRO A 55 -18.05 9.42 -6.75
N LEU A 56 -18.20 9.69 -8.05
CA LEU A 56 -17.30 10.59 -8.76
C LEU A 56 -17.32 12.01 -8.19
N GLU A 57 -18.40 12.46 -7.53
CA GLU A 57 -18.45 13.76 -6.85
C GLU A 57 -17.48 13.89 -5.65
N ASN A 58 -17.01 12.79 -5.08
CA ASN A 58 -16.01 12.78 -4.00
C ASN A 58 -14.57 12.96 -4.53
N SER A 59 -14.40 13.33 -5.79
CA SER A 59 -13.09 13.53 -6.40
C SER A 59 -13.18 14.38 -7.66
N GLU A 60 -12.05 14.83 -8.18
CA GLU A 60 -11.98 15.50 -9.48
C GLU A 60 -10.82 14.97 -10.32
N PHE A 61 -10.75 15.35 -11.59
CA PHE A 61 -9.67 14.90 -12.47
C PHE A 61 -8.34 15.49 -12.05
N ARG A 62 -7.30 14.65 -11.99
CA ARG A 62 -5.94 15.09 -11.71
C ARG A 62 -5.25 15.54 -13.00
N LEU A 63 -4.59 16.70 -12.94
CA LEU A 63 -3.70 17.19 -14.01
C LEU A 63 -2.24 17.24 -13.57
N GLU A 64 -2.02 17.43 -12.27
CA GLU A 64 -0.69 17.56 -11.67
C GLU A 64 -0.08 16.18 -11.36
N PRO A 65 1.27 16.06 -11.32
CA PRO A 65 1.91 14.83 -10.93
C PRO A 65 1.68 14.52 -9.45
N VAL A 66 1.63 13.23 -9.11
CA VAL A 66 1.70 12.80 -7.71
C VAL A 66 3.15 12.85 -7.27
N THR A 67 3.44 13.66 -6.26
CA THR A 67 4.77 13.82 -5.68
C THR A 67 4.79 13.52 -4.19
N HIS A 68 3.65 13.52 -3.51
CA HIS A 68 3.57 13.33 -2.06
C HIS A 68 2.56 12.23 -1.67
N VAL A 69 2.74 11.70 -0.46
CA VAL A 69 1.73 10.90 0.23
C VAL A 69 1.45 11.58 1.56
N VAL A 70 0.16 11.72 1.89
CA VAL A 70 -0.27 12.25 3.20
C VAL A 70 -0.89 11.12 4.01
N ILE A 71 -0.30 10.86 5.18
CA ILE A 71 -0.76 9.85 6.12
C ILE A 71 -1.75 10.48 7.09
N HIS A 72 -2.87 9.80 7.28
CA HIS A 72 -3.97 10.18 8.14
C HIS A 72 -4.36 9.03 9.07
N TYR A 73 -5.19 9.33 10.07
CA TYR A 73 -6.00 8.31 10.73
C TYR A 73 -7.47 8.69 10.70
N MET A 74 -8.33 7.67 10.73
CA MET A 74 -9.77 7.86 10.90
C MET A 74 -10.43 6.74 11.72
N SER A 75 -11.58 7.06 12.30
CA SER A 75 -12.43 6.12 13.02
C SER A 75 -13.87 6.63 13.11
N ASN A 76 -14.80 5.74 13.46
CA ASN A 76 -16.16 6.06 13.86
C ASN A 76 -16.32 6.07 15.39
N ALA A 77 -15.27 6.42 16.14
CA ALA A 77 -15.27 6.34 17.60
C ALA A 77 -16.24 7.31 18.28
N VAL A 78 -16.59 8.40 17.61
CA VAL A 78 -17.57 9.38 18.12
C VAL A 78 -18.96 8.74 18.24
N GLU A 79 -19.40 8.00 17.23
CA GLU A 79 -20.73 7.38 17.23
C GLU A 79 -20.73 5.94 17.78
N LYS A 80 -19.63 5.21 17.58
CA LYS A 80 -19.51 3.77 17.92
C LYS A 80 -18.19 3.46 18.62
N PRO A 81 -17.96 3.96 19.85
CA PRO A 81 -16.66 3.85 20.53
C PRO A 81 -16.22 2.40 20.82
N HIS A 82 -17.16 1.45 20.92
CA HIS A 82 -16.85 0.03 21.14
C HIS A 82 -16.57 -0.76 19.86
N ASP A 83 -16.88 -0.21 18.69
CA ASP A 83 -16.70 -0.86 17.38
C ASP A 83 -16.46 0.19 16.27
N PRO A 84 -15.35 0.95 16.36
CA PRO A 84 -15.18 2.20 15.62
C PRO A 84 -14.65 2.01 14.19
N TYR A 85 -14.44 0.77 13.74
CA TYR A 85 -13.65 0.47 12.53
C TYR A 85 -14.41 -0.29 11.45
N LYS A 86 -15.74 -0.27 11.48
CA LYS A 86 -16.57 -0.84 10.41
C LYS A 86 -16.39 -0.06 9.11
N LEU A 87 -15.94 -0.75 8.06
CA LEU A 87 -15.65 -0.13 6.77
C LEU A 87 -16.88 0.56 6.16
N GLU A 88 -18.07 0.00 6.36
CA GLU A 88 -19.32 0.58 5.87
C GLU A 88 -19.64 1.93 6.54
N ASP A 89 -19.30 2.07 7.82
CA ASP A 89 -19.45 3.34 8.55
C ASP A 89 -18.43 4.36 8.04
N ILE A 90 -17.18 3.94 7.86
CA ILE A 90 -16.10 4.76 7.31
C ILE A 90 -16.45 5.29 5.91
N TYR A 91 -16.93 4.42 5.04
CA TYR A 91 -17.42 4.78 3.72
C TYR A 91 -18.57 5.78 3.80
N SER A 92 -19.52 5.56 4.72
CA SER A 92 -20.65 6.48 4.94
C SER A 92 -20.22 7.86 5.45
N ILE A 93 -19.16 7.94 6.26
CA ILE A 93 -18.58 9.21 6.72
C ILE A 93 -18.01 10.02 5.54
N PHE A 94 -17.32 9.37 4.59
CA PHE A 94 -16.85 10.04 3.38
C PHE A 94 -18.01 10.57 2.53
N LEU A 95 -19.03 9.75 2.31
CA LEU A 95 -20.24 10.18 1.60
C LEU A 95 -20.91 11.39 2.27
N ALA A 96 -21.09 11.34 3.59
CA ALA A 96 -21.80 12.38 4.32
C ALA A 96 -21.01 13.70 4.42
N SER A 97 -19.68 13.62 4.52
CA SER A 97 -18.81 14.80 4.63
C SER A 97 -18.46 15.43 3.29
N GLY A 98 -18.56 14.68 2.19
CA GLY A 98 -18.04 15.08 0.89
C GLY A 98 -16.51 15.06 0.80
N LEU A 99 -15.82 14.59 1.84
CA LEU A 99 -14.38 14.35 1.82
C LEU A 99 -14.07 12.99 1.17
N SER A 100 -12.79 12.71 0.95
CA SER A 100 -12.33 11.41 0.44
C SER A 100 -10.85 11.21 0.71
N SER A 101 -10.40 9.96 0.59
CA SER A 101 -9.00 9.56 0.55
C SER A 101 -8.81 8.53 -0.57
N HIS A 102 -7.59 8.33 -1.07
CA HIS A 102 -7.36 7.33 -2.11
C HIS A 102 -7.41 5.93 -1.52
N TYR A 103 -6.79 5.76 -0.35
CA TYR A 103 -6.70 4.47 0.32
C TYR A 103 -7.17 4.52 1.76
N VAL A 104 -7.76 3.41 2.21
CA VAL A 104 -8.00 3.09 3.62
C VAL A 104 -7.31 1.77 3.94
N ILE A 105 -6.59 1.70 5.06
CA ILE A 105 -6.00 0.47 5.59
C ILE A 105 -6.69 0.10 6.91
N ASP A 106 -7.37 -1.05 6.92
CA ASP A 106 -8.07 -1.51 8.12
C ASP A 106 -7.13 -2.07 9.19
N ARG A 107 -7.69 -2.43 10.36
CA ARG A 107 -6.91 -2.92 11.51
C ARG A 107 -6.12 -4.21 11.23
N LYS A 108 -6.50 -4.97 10.21
CA LYS A 108 -5.85 -6.22 9.79
C LYS A 108 -4.94 -6.02 8.58
N GLY A 109 -4.70 -4.78 8.16
CA GLY A 109 -3.86 -4.46 7.02
C GLY A 109 -4.55 -4.60 5.66
N ASN A 110 -5.85 -4.90 5.59
CA ASN A 110 -6.50 -4.95 4.27
C ASN A 110 -6.54 -3.54 3.68
N ILE A 111 -6.17 -3.43 2.41
CA ILE A 111 -6.07 -2.17 1.68
C ILE A 111 -7.33 -2.02 0.82
N TYR A 112 -7.97 -0.87 0.93
CA TYR A 112 -9.15 -0.52 0.15
C TYR A 112 -8.88 0.75 -0.65
N GLN A 113 -9.12 0.72 -1.96
CA GLN A 113 -9.07 1.90 -2.81
C GLN A 113 -10.46 2.54 -2.91
N LEU A 114 -10.56 3.80 -2.51
CA LEU A 114 -11.80 4.58 -2.52
C LEU A 114 -11.80 5.64 -3.63
N VAL A 115 -10.63 6.12 -4.04
CA VAL A 115 -10.45 7.06 -5.16
C VAL A 115 -9.25 6.59 -5.99
N ALA A 116 -9.46 6.47 -7.31
CA ALA A 116 -8.38 6.17 -8.26
C ALA A 116 -7.32 7.28 -8.25
N GLU A 117 -6.04 6.95 -8.36
CA GLU A 117 -4.96 7.92 -8.18
C GLU A 117 -4.84 8.95 -9.32
N GLU A 118 -5.42 8.66 -10.49
CA GLU A 118 -5.60 9.62 -11.60
C GLU A 118 -6.65 10.69 -11.28
N ARG A 119 -7.24 10.63 -10.09
CA ARG A 119 -8.19 11.60 -9.55
C ARG A 119 -7.61 12.21 -8.27
N ILE A 120 -8.12 13.39 -7.96
CA ILE A 120 -7.81 14.12 -6.74
C ILE A 120 -8.83 13.72 -5.68
N ALA A 121 -8.36 13.12 -4.59
CA ALA A 121 -9.16 12.96 -3.37
C ALA A 121 -9.11 14.24 -2.50
N TYR A 122 -10.13 14.45 -1.67
CA TYR A 122 -10.30 15.63 -0.84
C TYR A 122 -9.90 15.36 0.63
N HIS A 123 -8.60 15.16 0.88
CA HIS A 123 -8.08 14.76 2.20
C HIS A 123 -7.26 15.85 2.90
N ALA A 124 -6.39 16.57 2.18
CA ALA A 124 -5.43 17.50 2.76
C ALA A 124 -6.07 18.84 3.14
N GLY A 125 -6.80 19.51 2.24
CA GLY A 125 -7.39 20.83 2.47
C GLY A 125 -6.35 21.94 2.69
N ALA A 126 -6.67 22.94 3.52
CA ALA A 126 -5.81 24.09 3.77
C ALA A 126 -4.59 23.75 4.64
N GLY A 127 -3.40 24.21 4.25
CA GLY A 127 -2.12 23.88 4.86
C GLY A 127 -0.91 24.27 4.01
N ARG A 128 0.30 24.00 4.50
CA ARG A 128 1.55 24.30 3.79
C ARG A 128 2.72 23.47 4.31
N LEU A 129 3.51 22.91 3.39
CA LEU A 129 4.85 22.38 3.68
C LEU A 129 5.91 23.44 3.38
N THR A 130 6.97 23.49 4.18
CA THR A 130 8.11 24.41 3.97
C THR A 130 9.00 23.99 2.81
N THR A 131 9.04 22.70 2.49
CA THR A 131 9.80 22.10 1.38
C THR A 131 9.22 22.45 0.01
N VAL A 132 7.90 22.60 -0.08
CA VAL A 132 7.15 22.94 -1.30
C VAL A 132 6.15 24.08 -1.08
N PRO A 133 6.60 25.33 -0.83
CA PRO A 133 5.71 26.45 -0.50
C PRO A 133 4.67 26.77 -1.59
N ASN A 134 4.95 26.41 -2.85
CA ASN A 134 4.03 26.58 -3.97
C ASN A 134 2.82 25.64 -3.93
N TYR A 135 2.80 24.65 -3.03
CA TYR A 135 1.66 23.74 -2.80
C TYR A 135 0.73 24.21 -1.67
N GLU A 136 0.92 25.43 -1.15
CA GLU A 136 0.03 26.01 -0.13
C GLU A 136 -1.44 25.92 -0.56
N ASP A 137 -2.24 25.32 0.31
CA ASP A 137 -3.67 25.00 0.15
C ASP A 137 -4.02 24.11 -1.06
N LYS A 138 -3.03 23.47 -1.69
CA LYS A 138 -3.18 22.68 -2.92
C LYS A 138 -2.57 21.29 -2.86
N LEU A 139 -2.23 20.79 -1.66
CA LEU A 139 -1.54 19.51 -1.56
C LEU A 139 -2.35 18.32 -2.12
N ASN A 140 -3.69 18.40 -2.13
CA ASN A 140 -4.54 17.39 -2.79
C ASN A 140 -4.13 17.15 -4.25
N ASP A 141 -3.82 18.23 -4.99
CA ASP A 141 -3.47 18.18 -6.42
C ASP A 141 -2.21 17.36 -6.68
N TYR A 142 -1.32 17.26 -5.68
CA TYR A 142 0.00 16.64 -5.79
C TYR A 142 0.18 15.40 -4.92
N SER A 143 -0.87 14.94 -4.22
CA SER A 143 -0.72 13.87 -3.25
C SER A 143 -1.74 12.75 -3.32
N ILE A 144 -1.31 11.60 -2.80
CA ILE A 144 -2.15 10.47 -2.43
C ILE A 144 -2.41 10.53 -0.92
N GLY A 145 -3.66 10.71 -0.51
CA GLY A 145 -4.11 10.46 0.86
C GLY A 145 -4.23 8.97 1.18
N ILE A 146 -3.72 8.57 2.35
CA ILE A 146 -3.87 7.23 2.93
C ILE A 146 -4.40 7.36 4.36
N GLU A 147 -5.53 6.71 4.62
CA GLU A 147 -6.20 6.70 5.92
C GLU A 147 -5.96 5.36 6.63
N LEU A 148 -5.40 5.39 7.83
CA LEU A 148 -5.32 4.20 8.67
C LEU A 148 -6.48 4.20 9.66
N LEU A 149 -7.18 3.06 9.79
CA LEU A 149 -8.20 2.92 10.83
C LEU A 149 -7.52 2.91 12.21
N ALA A 150 -7.56 4.04 12.90
CA ALA A 150 -6.88 4.26 14.17
C ALA A 150 -7.52 5.40 14.96
N ILE A 151 -7.20 5.48 16.25
CA ILE A 151 -7.64 6.51 17.18
C ILE A 151 -6.41 7.07 17.87
N GLY A 152 -6.28 8.40 17.86
CA GLY A 152 -5.20 9.11 18.54
C GLY A 152 -5.31 9.08 20.07
N THR A 153 -4.40 9.77 20.73
CA THR A 153 -4.44 9.99 22.19
C THR A 153 -5.70 10.76 22.60
N LYS A 154 -6.02 10.73 23.89
CA LYS A 154 -7.14 11.47 24.47
C LYS A 154 -7.06 12.97 24.15
N ASP A 155 -5.87 13.55 24.26
CA ASP A 155 -5.65 14.97 24.01
C ASP A 155 -5.81 15.31 22.52
N GLU A 156 -5.29 14.48 21.62
CA GLU A 156 -5.44 14.66 20.16
C GLU A 156 -6.89 14.52 19.70
N MET A 157 -7.66 13.65 20.35
CA MET A 157 -9.05 13.35 20.00
C MET A 157 -10.07 14.32 20.63
N LYS A 158 -9.70 15.06 21.67
CA LYS A 158 -10.56 16.02 22.39
C LYS A 158 -11.39 16.98 21.52
N PRO A 159 -10.94 17.45 20.34
CA PRO A 159 -11.77 18.28 19.46
C PRO A 159 -12.96 17.54 18.84
N LEU A 160 -12.92 16.21 18.79
CA LEU A 160 -13.87 15.35 18.07
C LEU A 160 -14.75 14.51 19.01
N ILE A 161 -14.23 14.14 20.17
CA ILE A 161 -14.87 13.23 21.12
C ILE A 161 -14.77 13.78 22.54
N ASP A 162 -15.86 13.73 23.30
CA ASP A 162 -15.86 14.11 24.70
C ASP A 162 -15.10 13.07 25.56
N GLU A 163 -14.71 13.50 26.76
CA GLU A 163 -13.93 12.68 27.68
C GLU A 163 -14.67 11.39 28.06
N GLN A 164 -15.97 11.44 28.35
CA GLN A 164 -16.73 10.27 28.77
C GLN A 164 -16.81 9.23 27.65
N THR A 165 -16.98 9.68 26.41
CA THR A 165 -17.01 8.80 25.23
C THR A 165 -15.62 8.24 24.91
N TYR A 166 -14.54 9.00 25.11
CA TYR A 166 -13.18 8.48 24.92
C TYR A 166 -12.84 7.36 25.92
N GLU A 167 -13.21 7.50 27.19
CA GLU A 167 -12.90 6.54 28.25
C GLU A 167 -13.55 5.15 28.06
N VAL A 168 -14.58 5.05 27.21
CA VAL A 168 -15.24 3.76 26.91
C VAL A 168 -14.66 3.07 25.67
N ILE A 169 -13.74 3.71 24.94
CA ILE A 169 -13.04 3.09 23.82
C ILE A 169 -12.15 1.97 24.35
N PRO A 170 -12.24 0.74 23.80
CA PRO A 170 -11.34 -0.33 24.18
C PRO A 170 -9.88 0.07 23.92
N SER A 171 -8.99 -0.11 24.90
CA SER A 171 -7.60 0.38 24.78
C SER A 171 -6.84 -0.23 23.61
N GLN A 172 -7.15 -1.48 23.22
CA GLN A 172 -6.59 -2.13 22.05
C GLN A 172 -7.01 -1.50 20.71
N SER A 173 -8.05 -0.65 20.72
CA SER A 173 -8.48 0.13 19.57
C SER A 173 -7.66 1.41 19.41
N ILE A 174 -6.90 1.86 20.42
CA ILE A 174 -6.12 3.10 20.35
C ILE A 174 -4.78 2.84 19.63
N GLY A 175 -4.32 3.78 18.81
CA GLY A 175 -3.09 3.67 18.04
C GLY A 175 -3.21 2.79 16.79
N PHE A 176 -2.10 2.26 16.30
CA PHE A 176 -1.97 1.54 15.02
C PHE A 176 -1.57 0.07 15.23
N THR A 177 -1.89 -0.82 14.29
CA THR A 177 -1.45 -2.23 14.34
C THR A 177 -0.19 -2.49 13.51
N GLU A 178 0.55 -3.55 13.81
CA GLU A 178 1.68 -3.99 12.98
C GLU A 178 1.24 -4.36 11.56
N ASP A 179 0.07 -4.98 11.40
CA ASP A 179 -0.49 -5.33 10.09
C ASP A 179 -0.72 -4.08 9.22
N GLN A 180 -1.13 -2.96 9.84
CA GLN A 180 -1.26 -1.68 9.16
C GLN A 180 0.08 -1.14 8.69
N TYR A 181 1.11 -1.17 9.53
CA TYR A 181 2.45 -0.70 9.14
C TYR A 181 3.04 -1.53 8.01
N GLN A 182 2.90 -2.85 8.08
CA GLN A 182 3.37 -3.75 7.02
C GLN A 182 2.70 -3.42 5.69
N SER A 183 1.37 -3.28 5.70
CA SER A 183 0.59 -2.99 4.49
C SER A 183 0.84 -1.58 3.97
N LEU A 184 1.01 -0.60 4.86
CA LEU A 184 1.38 0.76 4.49
C LEU A 184 2.75 0.80 3.80
N LYS A 185 3.74 0.08 4.35
CA LYS A 185 5.07 0.01 3.72
C LYS A 185 4.99 -0.58 2.31
N GLU A 186 4.30 -1.69 2.15
CA GLU A 186 4.11 -2.31 0.83
C GLU A 186 3.39 -1.37 -0.14
N LEU A 187 2.36 -0.66 0.33
CA LEU A 187 1.61 0.30 -0.49
C LEU A 187 2.46 1.50 -0.90
N LEU A 188 3.30 2.01 0.00
CA LEU A 188 4.24 3.09 -0.30
C LEU A 188 5.27 2.66 -1.34
N ASP A 189 5.84 1.45 -1.19
CA ASP A 189 6.77 0.87 -2.16
C ASP A 189 6.11 0.76 -3.56
N ASP A 190 4.85 0.31 -3.64
CA ASP A 190 4.09 0.22 -4.90
C ASP A 190 3.72 1.60 -5.50
N ILE A 191 3.29 2.55 -4.66
CA ILE A 191 3.01 3.93 -5.06
C ILE A 191 4.25 4.55 -5.69
N GLN A 192 5.44 4.38 -5.10
CA GLN A 192 6.68 4.92 -5.66
C GLN A 192 6.98 4.33 -7.05
N VAL A 193 6.73 3.03 -7.26
CA VAL A 193 6.93 2.40 -8.57
C VAL A 193 6.02 3.04 -9.63
N ARG A 194 4.78 3.36 -9.28
CA ARG A 194 3.79 3.97 -10.20
C ARG A 194 3.96 5.48 -10.36
N HIS A 195 4.46 6.16 -9.31
CA HIS A 195 4.74 7.60 -9.26
C HIS A 195 6.19 7.85 -8.81
N PRO A 196 7.16 7.83 -9.73
CA PRO A 196 8.59 7.93 -9.40
C PRO A 196 9.02 9.23 -8.71
N ASP A 197 8.21 10.28 -8.79
CA ASP A 197 8.43 11.56 -8.11
C ASP A 197 8.05 11.50 -6.61
N VAL A 198 7.40 10.42 -6.15
CA VAL A 198 7.19 10.13 -4.73
C VAL A 198 8.43 9.43 -4.19
N HIS A 199 9.28 10.17 -3.48
CA HIS A 199 10.44 9.58 -2.81
C HIS A 199 10.07 9.05 -1.41
N LEU A 200 10.54 7.86 -1.05
CA LEU A 200 10.31 7.30 0.30
C LEU A 200 11.21 7.98 1.34
N ASN A 201 10.83 9.19 1.73
CA ASN A 201 11.46 10.00 2.78
C ASN A 201 10.46 11.00 3.37
N ARG A 202 10.88 11.69 4.44
CA ARG A 202 10.06 12.66 5.18
C ARG A 202 9.76 13.97 4.42
N ASP A 203 10.40 14.21 3.28
CA ASP A 203 10.06 15.38 2.46
C ASP A 203 8.81 15.13 1.59
N HIS A 204 8.47 13.87 1.30
CA HIS A 204 7.37 13.50 0.39
C HIS A 204 6.30 12.63 1.05
N ILE A 205 6.68 11.78 2.02
CA ILE A 205 5.74 11.07 2.88
C ILE A 205 5.59 11.89 4.13
N VAL A 206 4.41 12.48 4.35
CA VAL A 206 4.16 13.45 5.44
C VAL A 206 2.90 13.09 6.21
N GLY A 207 2.79 13.56 7.45
CA GLY A 207 1.57 13.55 8.24
C GLY A 207 0.66 14.75 7.92
N HIS A 208 -0.62 14.63 8.25
CA HIS A 208 -1.56 15.75 8.09
C HIS A 208 -1.27 16.89 9.06
N ASP A 209 -0.79 16.56 10.25
CA ASP A 209 -0.31 17.46 11.29
C ASP A 209 0.91 18.28 10.87
N GLU A 210 1.79 17.73 10.04
CA GLU A 210 2.92 18.48 9.47
C GLU A 210 2.47 19.48 8.41
N TYR A 211 1.53 19.10 7.56
CA TYR A 211 0.97 19.98 6.52
C TYR A 211 0.04 21.05 7.11
N ALA A 212 -0.75 20.71 8.13
CA ALA A 212 -1.78 21.57 8.71
C ALA A 212 -1.73 21.63 10.25
N PRO A 213 -0.60 22.04 10.87
CA PRO A 213 -0.33 21.89 12.31
C PRO A 213 -1.25 22.67 13.24
N LYS A 214 -2.01 23.65 12.72
CA LYS A 214 -2.98 24.42 13.50
C LYS A 214 -4.39 23.84 13.46
N ARG A 215 -4.63 22.86 12.58
CA ARG A 215 -5.96 22.33 12.25
C ARG A 215 -6.05 20.82 12.43
N LYS A 216 -4.92 20.12 12.28
CA LYS A 216 -4.85 18.67 12.18
C LYS A 216 -3.79 18.12 13.13
N ASN A 217 -4.10 16.96 13.70
CA ASN A 217 -3.29 16.26 14.69
C ASN A 217 -2.94 14.83 14.22
N ASP A 218 -3.46 14.38 13.07
CA ASP A 218 -3.22 13.06 12.50
C ASP A 218 -1.97 13.05 11.59
N PRO A 219 -1.18 11.96 11.54
CA PRO A 219 -1.42 10.67 12.20
C PRO A 219 -1.04 10.66 13.70
N GLY A 220 -0.48 11.76 14.20
CA GLY A 220 -0.30 12.02 15.62
C GLY A 220 0.82 11.26 16.29
N SER A 221 0.97 11.50 17.59
CA SER A 221 2.09 11.02 18.41
C SER A 221 2.16 9.51 18.60
N LEU A 222 1.08 8.79 18.30
CA LEU A 222 1.05 7.31 18.34
C LEU A 222 1.52 6.66 17.04
N PHE A 223 1.72 7.44 15.98
CA PHE A 223 2.27 6.96 14.72
C PHE A 223 3.80 6.88 14.81
N ASP A 224 4.35 5.73 14.46
CA ASP A 224 5.76 5.40 14.59
C ASP A 224 6.42 5.38 13.21
N TRP A 225 7.04 6.51 12.85
CA TRP A 225 7.71 6.69 11.56
C TRP A 225 8.90 5.74 11.37
N ASP A 226 9.55 5.30 12.46
CA ASP A 226 10.69 4.38 12.39
C ASP A 226 10.28 3.02 11.79
N LYS A 227 9.01 2.61 11.95
CA LYS A 227 8.47 1.39 11.34
C LYS A 227 8.42 1.43 9.82
N LEU A 228 8.42 2.64 9.24
CA LEU A 228 8.53 2.83 7.79
C LEU A 228 9.98 3.05 7.34
N GLY A 229 10.93 3.15 8.29
CA GLY A 229 12.34 3.41 8.01
C GLY A 229 12.66 4.88 7.75
N PHE A 230 11.86 5.80 8.30
CA PHE A 230 12.07 7.25 8.20
C PHE A 230 12.63 7.88 9.46
#